data_AF-A0A2V1BIS6-F1
#
_entry.id   AF-A0A2V1BIS6-F1
#
_cell.length_a   1.000
_cell.length_b   1.000
_cell.length_c   1.000
_cell.angle_alpha   90.00
_cell.angle_beta   90.00
_cell.angle_gamma   90.00
#
_symmetry.space_group_name_H-M   'P 1'
#
loop_
_entity.id
_entity.type
_entity.pdbx_description
1 polymer ?
#
loop_
_entity_poly.entity_id
_entity_poly.type
_entity_poly.pdbx_seq_one_letter_code
_entity_poly.pdbx_strand_id
1 'polypeptide(L)'
;MLRFVRSKLSRKMSIDSKPQQYEQFFPYTSGRWLWDEEKELRERYMKFNIEELKRIAAESIGAKSCVSMMKLAEGGYNKVFKLVMDNGSVAIARIPCPNAGPAFKTTASEVATMEFARTILNIPVPKVHAWSAVTDNPVQAEYIVMEEAPGMSLADVWGEMELQSKDKVIEDLVAIEKKLLSISFIWYGNIYFAEDAFPGCEKAEIEVSSDISMKLKREVEERFIIGPVVEHVFWRRGHASTAMDSGPWKNPHDYLKALANNQIKQLSHHADREPPADIFQKSDAQNSPDVHIALYKKYLDVSPYIFPKDERMTCATLWHRDMHAPNFFVKDDRITCVIDWQSAWAGPLFSQCRFPKLVNYTGEVMLRLPEGYKDMEKSEKDRVADQVERSLVQYLYETETRKQNPLLVEINDIPQGTTRRQTIEFAEDTWEGDILPFRQCLIRLERHWDEMGYDVPCPIHFTEEDVQSHMRDGEGWNEQADFWDKLEGFVARDGWTPNETYKEALEMFAGLREDGLKKLTGEERTDFEKRTRWANRNDNGTYGA
;
A
#
# COMPACT_ATOMS: atom_id res chain seq x y z
N MET A 1 25.01 -36.00 -50.88
CA MET A 1 25.23 -37.46 -51.00
C MET A 1 26.75 -37.67 -51.05
N LEU A 2 27.35 -38.19 -49.95
CA LEU A 2 28.74 -38.73 -49.84
C LEU A 2 29.90 -37.72 -50.08
N ARG A 3 30.96 -37.53 -49.28
CA ARG A 3 31.62 -38.09 -48.08
C ARG A 3 32.51 -36.93 -47.55
N PHE A 4 32.75 -36.72 -46.27
CA PHE A 4 33.80 -37.44 -45.54
C PHE A 4 33.65 -37.29 -44.02
N VAL A 5 34.00 -38.36 -43.33
CA VAL A 5 33.69 -38.70 -41.94
C VAL A 5 35.00 -38.98 -41.19
N ARG A 6 35.13 -38.37 -39.98
CA ARG A 6 35.83 -38.80 -38.75
C ARG A 6 37.34 -39.12 -38.71
N SER A 7 38.02 -38.55 -37.71
CA SER A 7 38.46 -39.26 -36.46
C SER A 7 38.84 -38.21 -35.38
N LYS A 8 38.15 -38.12 -34.23
CA LYS A 8 38.25 -38.81 -32.91
C LYS A 8 39.30 -38.23 -31.94
N LEU A 9 38.82 -37.69 -30.80
CA LEU A 9 39.27 -37.89 -29.39
C LEU A 9 38.54 -36.86 -28.48
N SER A 10 37.38 -37.19 -27.91
CA SER A 10 37.19 -37.67 -26.53
C SER A 10 37.60 -36.68 -25.41
N ARG A 11 36.62 -35.90 -24.93
CA ARG A 11 36.50 -35.59 -23.50
C ARG A 11 35.02 -35.60 -23.11
N LYS A 12 34.68 -36.49 -22.18
CA LYS A 12 33.38 -36.55 -21.50
C LYS A 12 33.02 -35.15 -20.99
N MET A 13 31.90 -34.60 -21.43
CA MET A 13 31.18 -33.57 -20.68
C MET A 13 29.92 -34.21 -20.11
N SER A 14 29.82 -34.06 -18.79
CA SER A 14 28.75 -34.52 -17.94
C SER A 14 27.38 -34.09 -18.46
N ILE A 15 26.42 -34.98 -18.28
CA ILE A 15 25.00 -34.66 -18.17
C ILE A 15 24.88 -33.75 -16.94
N ASP A 16 24.48 -32.49 -17.16
CA ASP A 16 23.52 -31.71 -16.36
C ASP A 16 23.75 -30.22 -16.61
N SER A 17 22.80 -29.58 -17.30
CA SER A 17 22.41 -28.19 -17.06
C SER A 17 21.30 -27.81 -18.05
N LYS A 18 20.05 -27.75 -17.59
CA LYS A 18 19.06 -26.80 -18.13
C LYS A 18 18.88 -25.67 -17.12
N PRO A 19 19.73 -24.60 -17.10
CA PRO A 19 19.53 -23.49 -16.17
C PRO A 19 18.80 -22.29 -16.79
N GLN A 20 18.62 -22.22 -18.11
CA GLN A 20 18.30 -20.95 -18.78
C GLN A 20 16.81 -20.62 -18.97
N GLN A 21 15.87 -21.52 -18.70
CA GLN A 21 14.46 -21.28 -19.09
C GLN A 21 13.73 -20.27 -18.17
N TYR A 22 14.18 -20.08 -16.92
CA TYR A 22 13.41 -19.33 -15.93
C TYR A 22 14.18 -18.21 -15.22
N GLU A 23 15.36 -17.83 -15.69
CA GLU A 23 16.13 -16.75 -15.07
C GLU A 23 15.34 -15.43 -15.00
N GLN A 24 14.44 -15.19 -15.94
CA GLN A 24 13.53 -14.03 -15.97
C GLN A 24 12.51 -13.97 -14.81
N PHE A 25 12.34 -15.05 -14.04
CA PHE A 25 11.40 -15.06 -12.90
C PHE A 25 11.98 -14.44 -11.64
N PHE A 26 13.30 -14.36 -11.51
CA PHE A 26 13.97 -13.87 -10.30
C PHE A 26 14.15 -12.33 -10.25
N PRO A 27 14.57 -11.64 -11.32
CA PRO A 27 14.69 -10.19 -11.31
C PRO A 27 13.32 -9.52 -11.44
N TYR A 28 13.28 -8.25 -11.05
CA TYR A 28 12.19 -7.34 -11.39
C TYR A 28 12.25 -6.96 -12.88
N THR A 29 11.10 -6.93 -13.53
CA THR A 29 10.95 -6.84 -14.99
C THR A 29 9.84 -5.88 -15.44
N SER A 30 8.91 -5.49 -14.57
CA SER A 30 7.74 -4.67 -14.95
C SER A 30 8.06 -3.20 -15.27
N GLY A 31 9.24 -2.69 -14.89
CA GLY A 31 9.63 -1.31 -15.10
C GLY A 31 11.06 -1.04 -14.65
N ARG A 32 11.46 0.23 -14.68
CA ARG A 32 12.80 0.69 -14.34
C ARG A 32 12.72 1.94 -13.47
N TRP A 33 13.81 2.22 -12.75
CA TRP A 33 13.93 3.44 -11.97
C TRP A 33 14.94 4.39 -12.60
N LEU A 34 14.60 5.67 -12.63
CA LEU A 34 15.48 6.73 -13.14
C LEU A 34 16.67 7.01 -12.20
N TRP A 35 16.50 6.79 -10.90
CA TRP A 35 17.53 6.89 -9.87
C TRP A 35 17.46 5.67 -8.95
N ASP A 36 18.56 5.36 -8.25
CA ASP A 36 18.65 4.21 -7.33
C ASP A 36 18.33 2.83 -7.96
N GLU A 37 18.37 2.70 -9.29
CA GLU A 37 17.89 1.50 -10.00
C GLU A 37 18.52 0.19 -9.50
N GLU A 38 19.85 0.14 -9.36
CA GLU A 38 20.51 -1.08 -8.90
C GLU A 38 20.02 -1.53 -7.52
N LYS A 39 19.72 -0.57 -6.63
CA LYS A 39 19.23 -0.83 -5.28
C LYS A 39 17.80 -1.36 -5.36
N GLU A 40 16.91 -0.70 -6.11
CA GLU A 40 15.52 -1.12 -6.28
C GLU A 40 15.40 -2.51 -6.94
N LEU A 41 16.28 -2.83 -7.90
CA LEU A 41 16.36 -4.14 -8.53
C LEU A 41 16.89 -5.23 -7.58
N ARG A 42 17.94 -4.93 -6.80
CA ARG A 42 18.48 -5.89 -5.81
C ARG A 42 17.45 -6.25 -4.75
N GLU A 43 16.64 -5.30 -4.33
CA GLU A 43 15.65 -5.47 -3.26
C GLU A 43 14.39 -6.19 -3.70
N ARG A 44 14.17 -6.28 -5.02
CA ARG A 44 13.10 -7.07 -5.64
C ARG A 44 13.62 -8.33 -6.34
N TYR A 45 14.90 -8.64 -6.20
CA TYR A 45 15.47 -9.90 -6.65
C TYR A 45 15.13 -11.00 -5.64
N MET A 46 14.46 -12.05 -6.10
CA MET A 46 14.16 -13.22 -5.27
C MET A 46 14.39 -14.49 -6.06
N LYS A 47 15.36 -15.30 -5.62
CA LYS A 47 15.64 -16.61 -6.20
C LYS A 47 14.94 -17.69 -5.39
N PHE A 48 14.28 -18.60 -6.08
CA PHE A 48 13.52 -19.70 -5.47
C PHE A 48 13.56 -20.94 -6.38
N ASN A 49 13.23 -22.10 -5.81
CA ASN A 49 13.17 -23.36 -6.52
C ASN A 49 11.82 -23.53 -7.24
N ILE A 50 11.85 -23.30 -8.55
CA ILE A 50 10.68 -23.29 -9.42
C ILE A 50 10.04 -24.68 -9.54
N GLU A 51 10.84 -25.73 -9.62
CA GLU A 51 10.30 -27.09 -9.80
C GLU A 51 9.62 -27.57 -8.51
N GLU A 52 10.15 -27.20 -7.34
CA GLU A 52 9.47 -27.46 -6.07
C GLU A 52 8.19 -26.62 -5.90
N LEU A 53 8.19 -25.36 -6.33
CA LEU A 53 6.96 -24.54 -6.33
C LEU A 53 5.87 -25.17 -7.20
N LYS A 54 6.22 -25.61 -8.42
CA LYS A 54 5.30 -26.32 -9.32
C LYS A 54 4.78 -27.62 -8.71
N ARG A 55 5.66 -28.39 -8.07
CA ARG A 55 5.30 -29.65 -7.42
C ARG A 55 4.30 -29.41 -6.28
N ILE A 56 4.62 -28.49 -5.38
CA ILE A 56 3.74 -28.12 -4.25
C ILE A 56 2.40 -27.59 -4.75
N ALA A 57 2.41 -26.72 -5.76
CA ALA A 57 1.17 -26.19 -6.31
C ALA A 57 0.29 -27.29 -6.91
N ALA A 58 0.87 -28.20 -7.72
CA ALA A 58 0.14 -29.33 -8.30
C ALA A 58 -0.45 -30.26 -7.21
N GLU A 59 0.36 -30.64 -6.22
CA GLU A 59 -0.08 -31.49 -5.11
C GLU A 59 -1.20 -30.85 -4.29
N SER A 60 -1.09 -29.55 -4.00
CA SER A 60 -2.04 -28.80 -3.17
C SER A 60 -3.46 -28.74 -3.74
N ILE A 61 -3.60 -28.91 -5.06
CA ILE A 61 -4.89 -28.90 -5.77
C ILE A 61 -5.26 -30.26 -6.40
N GLY A 62 -4.54 -31.33 -6.01
CA GLY A 62 -4.83 -32.69 -6.48
C GLY A 62 -4.52 -32.95 -7.96
N ALA A 63 -3.62 -32.16 -8.55
CA ALA A 63 -3.09 -32.39 -9.89
C ALA A 63 -1.83 -33.26 -9.85
N LYS A 64 -1.43 -33.84 -11.00
CA LYS A 64 -0.20 -34.66 -11.06
C LYS A 64 1.04 -33.83 -11.39
N SER A 65 0.87 -32.79 -12.20
CA SER A 65 1.98 -31.92 -12.60
C SER A 65 1.51 -30.55 -13.08
N CYS A 66 2.42 -29.57 -12.98
CA CYS A 66 2.26 -28.26 -13.59
C CYS A 66 2.72 -28.33 -15.06
N VAL A 67 1.83 -27.98 -16.01
CA VAL A 67 2.15 -27.96 -17.45
C VAL A 67 2.76 -26.64 -17.90
N SER A 68 2.36 -25.53 -17.29
CA SER A 68 2.91 -24.22 -17.59
C SER A 68 2.92 -23.31 -16.36
N MET A 69 3.92 -22.44 -16.31
CA MET A 69 4.05 -21.39 -15.31
C MET A 69 4.46 -20.11 -16.02
N MET A 70 3.76 -19.01 -15.74
CA MET A 70 4.08 -17.69 -16.27
C MET A 70 4.01 -16.66 -15.15
N LYS A 71 4.86 -15.62 -15.22
CA LYS A 71 4.75 -14.44 -14.37
C LYS A 71 3.51 -13.66 -14.83
N LEU A 72 2.48 -13.62 -13.98
CA LEU A 72 1.21 -12.96 -14.26
C LEU A 72 1.29 -11.46 -13.99
N ALA A 73 1.86 -11.11 -12.84
CA ALA A 73 2.06 -9.75 -12.40
C ALA A 73 3.28 -9.69 -11.49
N GLU A 74 3.85 -8.51 -11.36
CA GLU A 74 4.96 -8.24 -10.46
C GLU A 74 4.83 -6.79 -10.01
N GLY A 75 4.47 -6.63 -8.73
CA GLY A 75 4.26 -5.33 -8.09
C GLY A 75 5.49 -4.90 -7.29
N GLY A 76 5.31 -3.89 -6.43
CA GLY A 76 6.38 -3.36 -5.60
C GLY A 76 6.96 -4.36 -4.59
N TYR A 77 6.15 -5.33 -4.13
CA TYR A 77 6.48 -6.21 -3.02
C TYR A 77 6.36 -7.71 -3.32
N ASN A 78 5.70 -8.11 -4.40
CA ASN A 78 5.45 -9.53 -4.70
C ASN A 78 5.61 -9.83 -6.18
N LYS A 79 6.05 -11.06 -6.46
CA LYS A 79 5.95 -11.68 -7.77
C LYS A 79 4.78 -12.65 -7.78
N VAL A 80 3.91 -12.52 -8.78
CA VAL A 80 2.69 -13.32 -8.91
C VAL A 80 2.81 -14.18 -10.16
N PHE A 81 2.60 -15.48 -10.00
CA PHE A 81 2.71 -16.47 -11.07
C PHE A 81 1.39 -17.19 -11.26
N LYS A 82 1.01 -17.40 -12.53
CA LYS A 82 -0.09 -18.28 -12.91
C LYS A 82 0.47 -19.64 -13.29
N LEU A 83 -0.01 -20.68 -12.62
CA LEU A 83 0.37 -22.08 -12.84
C LEU A 83 -0.83 -22.84 -13.39
N VAL A 84 -0.67 -23.46 -14.56
CA VAL A 84 -1.69 -24.32 -15.17
C VAL A 84 -1.27 -25.77 -14.99
N MET A 85 -2.19 -26.61 -14.54
CA MET A 85 -1.94 -28.02 -14.25
C MET A 85 -2.38 -28.96 -15.38
N ASP A 86 -1.95 -30.23 -15.30
CA ASP A 86 -2.27 -31.29 -16.26
C ASP A 86 -3.77 -31.61 -16.37
N ASN A 87 -4.53 -31.37 -15.31
CA ASN A 87 -5.98 -31.53 -15.27
C ASN A 87 -6.76 -30.26 -15.70
N GLY A 88 -6.06 -29.20 -16.12
CA GLY A 88 -6.67 -27.92 -16.54
C GLY A 88 -6.99 -26.95 -15.41
N SER A 89 -6.78 -27.33 -14.13
CA SER A 89 -6.90 -26.40 -13.01
C SER A 89 -5.80 -25.35 -13.01
N VAL A 90 -6.08 -24.20 -12.39
CA VAL A 90 -5.18 -23.07 -12.29
C VAL A 90 -4.93 -22.75 -10.82
N ALA A 91 -3.68 -22.48 -10.47
CA ALA A 91 -3.28 -21.91 -9.20
C ALA A 91 -2.51 -20.60 -9.41
N ILE A 92 -2.65 -19.69 -8.47
CA ILE A 92 -1.86 -18.47 -8.37
C ILE A 92 -0.82 -18.66 -7.27
N ALA A 93 0.45 -18.43 -7.58
CA ALA A 93 1.53 -18.41 -6.60
C ALA A 93 2.05 -16.99 -6.41
N ARG A 94 2.07 -16.51 -5.16
CA ARG A 94 2.71 -15.26 -4.75
C ARG A 94 4.03 -15.57 -4.05
N ILE A 95 5.10 -14.89 -4.46
CA ILE A 95 6.41 -14.92 -3.82
C ILE A 95 6.74 -13.49 -3.37
N PRO A 96 6.86 -13.23 -2.06
CA PRO A 96 7.25 -11.91 -1.57
C PRO A 96 8.70 -11.61 -1.94
N CYS A 97 8.94 -10.35 -2.29
CA CYS A 97 10.27 -9.79 -2.48
C CYS A 97 10.89 -9.47 -1.10
N PRO A 98 12.23 -9.37 -1.00
CA PRO A 98 12.91 -9.00 0.26
C PRO A 98 12.43 -7.69 0.90
N ASN A 99 11.90 -6.76 0.10
CA ASN A 99 11.34 -5.49 0.56
C ASN A 99 9.86 -5.55 0.98
N ALA A 100 9.20 -6.71 0.96
CA ALA A 100 7.77 -6.86 1.27
C ALA A 100 7.41 -6.58 2.75
N GLY A 101 8.41 -6.59 3.63
CA GLY A 101 8.24 -6.39 5.06
C GLY A 101 9.08 -7.38 5.87
N PRO A 102 8.84 -7.48 7.18
CA PRO A 102 9.55 -8.44 8.02
C PRO A 102 9.23 -9.88 7.60
N ALA A 103 10.29 -10.63 7.28
CA ALA A 103 10.23 -12.05 6.98
C ALA A 103 9.39 -12.81 8.02
N PHE A 104 8.74 -13.88 7.58
CA PHE A 104 7.72 -14.62 8.30
C PHE A 104 6.43 -13.84 8.59
N LYS A 105 6.52 -12.67 9.22
CA LYS A 105 5.33 -11.96 9.71
C LYS A 105 4.41 -11.49 8.58
N THR A 106 4.96 -10.96 7.49
CA THR A 106 4.16 -10.47 6.35
C THR A 106 3.32 -11.59 5.75
N THR A 107 3.95 -12.70 5.35
CA THR A 107 3.24 -13.82 4.72
C THR A 107 2.33 -14.56 5.69
N ALA A 108 2.77 -14.82 6.93
CA ALA A 108 1.91 -15.49 7.92
C ALA A 108 0.66 -14.67 8.25
N SER A 109 0.80 -13.35 8.37
CA SER A 109 -0.35 -12.50 8.66
C SER A 109 -1.31 -12.38 7.48
N GLU A 110 -0.80 -12.27 6.25
CA GLU A 110 -1.63 -12.21 5.06
C GLU A 110 -2.51 -13.48 4.94
N VAL A 111 -1.91 -14.66 5.07
CA VAL A 111 -2.65 -15.93 4.95
C VAL A 111 -3.70 -16.08 6.05
N ALA A 112 -3.34 -15.79 7.30
CA ALA A 112 -4.29 -15.86 8.42
C ALA A 112 -5.44 -14.85 8.25
N THR A 113 -5.16 -13.66 7.74
CA THR A 113 -6.17 -12.62 7.49
C THR A 113 -7.11 -13.04 6.36
N MET A 114 -6.59 -13.63 5.28
CA MET A 114 -7.42 -14.18 4.19
C MET A 114 -8.35 -15.29 4.69
N GLU A 115 -7.83 -16.20 5.52
CA GLU A 115 -8.62 -17.29 6.11
C GLU A 115 -9.68 -16.77 7.09
N PHE A 116 -9.35 -15.76 7.89
CA PHE A 116 -10.30 -15.07 8.77
C PHE A 116 -11.40 -14.38 7.95
N ALA A 117 -11.04 -13.57 6.96
CA ALA A 117 -11.99 -12.89 6.09
C ALA A 117 -12.93 -13.89 5.37
N ARG A 118 -12.39 -15.01 4.88
CA ARG A 118 -13.16 -16.03 4.17
C ARG A 118 -14.08 -16.84 5.08
N THR A 119 -13.58 -17.35 6.21
CA THR A 119 -14.31 -18.33 7.02
C THR A 119 -15.09 -17.74 8.18
N ILE A 120 -14.63 -16.61 8.73
CA ILE A 120 -15.27 -15.93 9.85
C ILE A 120 -16.19 -14.81 9.34
N LEU A 121 -15.69 -13.94 8.46
CA LEU A 121 -16.46 -12.81 7.94
C LEU A 121 -17.30 -13.14 6.69
N ASN A 122 -17.06 -14.30 6.07
CA ASN A 122 -17.71 -14.71 4.83
C ASN A 122 -17.53 -13.68 3.69
N ILE A 123 -16.34 -13.07 3.61
CA ILE A 123 -15.92 -12.19 2.52
C ILE A 123 -15.31 -13.06 1.41
N PRO A 124 -15.64 -12.82 0.13
CA PRO A 124 -15.07 -13.60 -0.96
C PRO A 124 -13.60 -13.25 -1.15
N VAL A 125 -12.71 -14.16 -0.75
CA VAL A 125 -11.24 -14.04 -0.84
C VAL A 125 -10.70 -15.32 -1.46
N PRO A 126 -9.63 -15.33 -2.28
CA PRO A 126 -9.09 -16.57 -2.85
C PRO A 126 -8.76 -17.59 -1.76
N LYS A 127 -9.14 -18.86 -1.95
CA LYS A 127 -8.76 -19.90 -0.99
C LYS A 127 -7.26 -20.18 -1.11
N VAL A 128 -6.56 -20.18 0.02
CA VAL A 128 -5.15 -20.62 0.07
C VAL A 128 -5.10 -22.15 0.05
N HIS A 129 -4.27 -22.71 -0.83
CA HIS A 129 -4.06 -24.15 -1.00
C HIS A 129 -2.80 -24.64 -0.30
N ALA A 130 -1.71 -23.87 -0.35
CA ALA A 130 -0.46 -24.15 0.33
C ALA A 130 0.30 -22.84 0.55
N TRP A 131 1.06 -22.75 1.63
CA TRP A 131 1.87 -21.56 1.90
C TRP A 131 3.06 -21.92 2.79
N SER A 132 4.06 -21.05 2.83
CA SER A 132 5.14 -21.10 3.82
C SER A 132 5.64 -19.69 4.10
N ALA A 133 5.76 -19.34 5.37
CA ALA A 133 6.34 -18.08 5.85
C ALA A 133 7.81 -18.21 6.27
N VAL A 134 8.45 -19.37 6.06
CA VAL A 134 9.88 -19.56 6.34
C VAL A 134 10.59 -20.01 5.09
N THR A 135 11.86 -19.64 4.92
CA THR A 135 12.65 -20.02 3.74
C THR A 135 13.24 -21.42 3.83
N ASP A 136 13.22 -22.04 5.03
CA ASP A 136 13.59 -23.44 5.23
C ASP A 136 12.49 -24.39 4.76
N ASN A 137 12.28 -24.40 3.44
CA ASN A 137 11.34 -25.26 2.76
C ASN A 137 11.89 -25.61 1.35
N PRO A 138 11.34 -26.60 0.64
CA PRO A 138 11.85 -27.02 -0.67
C PRO A 138 11.88 -25.92 -1.76
N VAL A 139 10.96 -24.94 -1.68
CA VAL A 139 10.92 -23.76 -2.58
C VAL A 139 12.04 -22.78 -2.27
N GLN A 140 12.62 -22.82 -1.07
CA GLN A 140 13.70 -21.94 -0.61
C GLN A 140 13.31 -20.46 -0.54
N ALA A 141 12.00 -20.19 -0.47
CA ALA A 141 11.43 -18.86 -0.34
C ALA A 141 10.09 -18.94 0.39
N GLU A 142 9.65 -17.82 0.96
CA GLU A 142 8.27 -17.68 1.39
C GLU A 142 7.35 -17.75 0.16
N TYR A 143 6.14 -18.28 0.32
CA TYR A 143 5.18 -18.38 -0.78
C TYR A 143 3.74 -18.51 -0.29
N ILE A 144 2.80 -18.12 -1.14
CA ILE A 144 1.37 -18.41 -1.02
C ILE A 144 0.88 -18.98 -2.34
N VAL A 145 0.33 -20.18 -2.34
CA VAL A 145 -0.37 -20.82 -3.47
C VAL A 145 -1.86 -20.78 -3.16
N MET A 146 -2.67 -20.23 -4.07
CA MET A 146 -4.10 -19.97 -3.86
C MET A 146 -4.91 -20.09 -5.15
N GLU A 147 -6.24 -20.01 -5.02
CA GLU A 147 -7.18 -19.95 -6.14
C GLU A 147 -6.90 -18.75 -7.06
N GLU A 148 -7.17 -18.90 -8.35
CA GLU A 148 -7.33 -17.75 -9.24
C GLU A 148 -8.63 -17.02 -8.88
N ALA A 149 -8.53 -15.69 -8.74
CA ALA A 149 -9.70 -14.87 -8.41
C ALA A 149 -10.78 -15.04 -9.50
N PRO A 150 -11.99 -15.50 -9.14
CA PRO A 150 -13.04 -15.72 -10.12
C PRO A 150 -13.58 -14.40 -10.67
N GLY A 151 -13.77 -14.32 -11.98
CA GLY A 151 -14.37 -13.15 -12.66
C GLY A 151 -13.35 -12.31 -13.44
N MET A 152 -13.74 -11.10 -13.80
CA MET A 152 -12.88 -10.10 -14.43
C MET A 152 -12.43 -9.07 -13.41
N SER A 153 -11.23 -8.51 -13.57
CA SER A 153 -10.77 -7.37 -12.77
C SER A 153 -11.75 -6.22 -12.96
N LEU A 154 -12.21 -5.62 -11.86
CA LEU A 154 -13.11 -4.47 -11.90
C LEU A 154 -12.42 -3.29 -12.59
N ALA A 155 -11.09 -3.15 -12.49
CA ALA A 155 -10.34 -2.10 -13.18
C ALA A 155 -10.56 -2.13 -14.71
N ASP A 156 -10.67 -3.33 -15.28
CA ASP A 156 -10.76 -3.52 -16.73
C ASP A 156 -12.16 -3.22 -17.28
N VAL A 157 -13.20 -3.31 -16.44
CA VAL A 157 -14.60 -3.20 -16.86
C VAL A 157 -15.32 -1.98 -16.28
N TRP A 158 -14.83 -1.38 -15.18
CA TRP A 158 -15.53 -0.32 -14.44
C TRP A 158 -15.88 0.89 -15.31
N GLY A 159 -14.99 1.31 -16.21
CA GLY A 159 -15.23 2.44 -17.11
C GLY A 159 -16.37 2.20 -18.11
N GLU A 160 -16.65 0.94 -18.45
CA GLU A 160 -17.64 0.55 -19.46
C GLU A 160 -18.97 0.09 -18.83
N MET A 161 -19.01 -0.11 -17.51
CA MET A 161 -20.21 -0.55 -16.80
C MET A 161 -21.30 0.52 -16.79
N GLU A 162 -22.54 0.11 -17.04
CA GLU A 162 -23.70 0.98 -16.84
C GLU A 162 -23.92 1.29 -15.36
N LEU A 163 -24.55 2.44 -15.07
CA LEU A 163 -24.79 2.88 -13.69
C LEU A 163 -25.56 1.84 -12.84
N GLN A 164 -26.50 1.10 -13.44
CA GLN A 164 -27.24 0.04 -12.73
C GLN A 164 -26.34 -1.14 -12.33
N SER A 165 -25.32 -1.44 -13.14
CA SER A 165 -24.32 -2.46 -12.83
C SER A 165 -23.34 -1.96 -11.77
N LYS A 166 -22.95 -0.67 -11.83
CA LYS A 166 -22.15 -0.03 -10.77
C LYS A 166 -22.88 -0.03 -9.42
N ASP A 167 -24.19 0.22 -9.41
CA ASP A 167 -25.03 0.18 -8.20
C ASP A 167 -24.96 -1.18 -7.50
N LYS A 168 -25.04 -2.29 -8.24
CA LYS A 168 -24.88 -3.65 -7.68
C LYS A 168 -23.50 -3.88 -7.05
N VAL A 169 -22.43 -3.37 -7.68
CA VAL A 169 -21.08 -3.45 -7.12
C VAL A 169 -20.97 -2.62 -5.84
N ILE A 170 -21.60 -1.45 -5.80
CA ILE A 170 -21.67 -0.59 -4.61
C ILE A 170 -22.43 -1.29 -3.47
N GLU A 171 -23.56 -1.94 -3.75
CA GLU A 171 -24.29 -2.77 -2.77
C GLU A 171 -23.37 -3.84 -2.16
N ASP A 172 -22.61 -4.56 -2.99
CA ASP A 172 -21.69 -5.60 -2.55
C ASP A 172 -20.51 -5.03 -1.74
N LEU A 173 -19.96 -3.88 -2.15
CA LEU A 173 -18.89 -3.17 -1.44
C LEU A 173 -19.33 -2.79 -0.02
N VAL A 174 -20.50 -2.14 0.10
CA VAL A 174 -21.06 -1.73 1.39
C VAL A 174 -21.39 -2.96 2.26
N ALA A 175 -21.83 -4.05 1.66
CA ALA A 175 -22.03 -5.32 2.36
C ALA A 175 -20.71 -5.95 2.86
N ILE A 176 -19.60 -5.77 2.14
CA ILE A 176 -18.26 -6.20 2.60
C ILE A 176 -17.79 -5.34 3.78
N GLU A 177 -17.94 -4.01 3.70
CA GLU A 177 -17.65 -3.11 4.82
C GLU A 177 -18.46 -3.48 6.07
N LYS A 178 -19.75 -3.82 5.90
CA LYS A 178 -20.60 -4.30 6.99
C LYS A 178 -20.05 -5.56 7.66
N LYS A 179 -19.53 -6.49 6.87
CA LYS A 179 -18.89 -7.72 7.39
C LYS A 179 -17.62 -7.37 8.17
N LEU A 180 -16.79 -6.46 7.68
CA LEU A 180 -15.60 -5.99 8.40
C LEU A 180 -15.97 -5.35 9.76
N LEU A 181 -17.04 -4.56 9.81
CA LEU A 181 -17.55 -3.95 11.05
C LEU A 181 -18.16 -4.94 12.04
N SER A 182 -18.46 -6.17 11.62
CA SER A 182 -19.21 -7.12 12.46
C SER A 182 -18.42 -7.71 13.62
N ILE A 183 -17.08 -7.59 13.60
CA ILE A 183 -16.19 -8.11 14.65
C ILE A 183 -15.20 -7.02 15.06
N SER A 184 -15.06 -6.86 16.38
CA SER A 184 -14.02 -6.03 17.00
C SER A 184 -13.17 -6.88 17.92
N PHE A 185 -11.86 -6.74 17.78
CA PHE A 185 -10.87 -7.39 18.64
C PHE A 185 -10.59 -6.53 19.88
N ILE A 186 -10.07 -7.15 20.93
CA ILE A 186 -9.55 -6.46 22.12
C ILE A 186 -8.17 -5.85 21.87
N TRP A 187 -7.40 -6.47 20.98
CA TRP A 187 -6.03 -6.10 20.70
C TRP A 187 -5.89 -5.48 19.32
N TYR A 188 -5.17 -4.37 19.26
CA TYR A 188 -4.74 -3.72 18.03
C TYR A 188 -3.48 -4.42 17.49
N GLY A 189 -3.55 -4.97 16.28
CA GLY A 189 -2.43 -5.68 15.68
C GLY A 189 -2.79 -6.50 14.43
N ASN A 190 -1.79 -7.20 13.89
CA ASN A 190 -1.98 -8.09 12.75
C ASN A 190 -2.51 -9.46 13.19
N ILE A 191 -3.34 -10.10 12.37
CA ILE A 191 -3.90 -11.43 12.65
C ILE A 191 -2.91 -12.50 12.19
N TYR A 192 -2.71 -13.55 12.99
CA TYR A 192 -1.91 -14.74 12.64
C TYR A 192 -2.67 -16.01 13.08
N PHE A 193 -2.26 -17.18 12.58
CA PHE A 193 -2.76 -18.45 13.11
C PHE A 193 -2.20 -18.74 14.49
N ALA A 194 -3.01 -19.34 15.35
CA ALA A 194 -2.60 -19.71 16.71
C ALA A 194 -1.45 -20.73 16.74
N GLU A 195 -1.36 -21.60 15.73
CA GLU A 195 -0.27 -22.58 15.60
C GLU A 195 1.09 -21.96 15.23
N ASP A 196 1.08 -20.77 14.63
CA ASP A 196 2.26 -20.01 14.23
C ASP A 196 2.65 -18.94 15.27
N ALA A 197 2.18 -19.08 16.51
CA ALA A 197 2.43 -18.12 17.57
C ALA A 197 3.92 -17.91 17.86
N PHE A 198 4.29 -16.65 18.05
CA PHE A 198 5.65 -16.22 18.38
C PHE A 198 5.64 -15.22 19.55
N PRO A 199 6.81 -14.91 20.16
CA PRO A 199 6.87 -13.95 21.26
C PRO A 199 6.29 -12.58 20.87
N GLY A 200 5.39 -12.05 21.69
CA GLY A 200 4.66 -10.80 21.41
C GLY A 200 3.29 -11.00 20.76
N CYS A 201 2.79 -12.23 20.68
CA CYS A 201 1.41 -12.49 20.27
C CYS A 201 0.48 -12.65 21.47
N GLU A 202 -0.76 -12.19 21.29
CA GLU A 202 -1.86 -12.28 22.23
C GLU A 202 -3.02 -13.04 21.61
N LYS A 203 -3.94 -13.58 22.42
CA LYS A 203 -5.13 -14.25 21.89
C LYS A 203 -5.99 -13.26 21.11
N ALA A 204 -6.59 -13.72 20.00
CA ALA A 204 -7.55 -12.93 19.23
C ALA A 204 -8.92 -12.88 19.93
N GLU A 205 -8.93 -12.33 21.14
CA GLU A 205 -10.14 -12.08 21.91
C GLU A 205 -11.00 -11.04 21.16
N ILE A 206 -12.28 -11.36 21.01
CA ILE A 206 -13.27 -10.47 20.40
C ILE A 206 -14.23 -9.91 21.46
N GLU A 207 -14.62 -8.66 21.26
CA GLU A 207 -15.62 -7.99 22.10
C GLU A 207 -16.96 -8.73 22.01
N VAL A 208 -17.61 -8.91 23.16
CA VAL A 208 -18.90 -9.60 23.22
C VAL A 208 -20.00 -8.62 22.86
N SER A 209 -20.61 -8.80 21.68
CA SER A 209 -21.84 -8.13 21.27
C SER A 209 -23.02 -9.11 21.23
N SER A 210 -24.24 -8.61 21.17
CA SER A 210 -25.46 -9.44 21.07
C SER A 210 -25.49 -10.33 19.82
N ASP A 211 -24.75 -9.93 18.79
CA ASP A 211 -24.82 -10.52 17.45
C ASP A 211 -23.76 -11.60 17.23
N ILE A 212 -22.79 -11.71 18.15
CA ILE A 212 -21.69 -12.69 18.08
C ILE A 212 -22.05 -13.91 18.92
N SER A 213 -22.17 -15.08 18.28
CA SER A 213 -22.39 -16.33 19.00
C SER A 213 -21.15 -16.75 19.80
N MET A 214 -21.35 -17.35 20.98
CA MET A 214 -20.26 -17.95 21.78
C MET A 214 -19.45 -19.00 21.01
N LYS A 215 -20.08 -19.67 20.04
CA LYS A 215 -19.40 -20.63 19.16
C LYS A 215 -18.39 -19.92 18.26
N LEU A 216 -18.81 -18.83 17.60
CA LEU A 216 -17.93 -18.04 16.73
C LEU A 216 -16.77 -17.44 17.53
N LYS A 217 -17.06 -16.90 18.72
CA LYS A 217 -16.02 -16.38 19.62
C LYS A 217 -14.96 -17.42 19.93
N ARG A 218 -15.39 -18.61 20.35
CA ARG A 218 -14.46 -19.70 20.65
C ARG A 218 -13.66 -20.13 19.41
N GLU A 219 -14.32 -20.20 18.26
CA GLU A 219 -13.66 -20.54 17.00
C GLU A 219 -12.57 -19.52 16.63
N VAL A 220 -12.82 -18.22 16.78
CA VAL A 220 -11.82 -17.18 16.54
C VAL A 220 -10.63 -17.32 17.49
N GLU A 221 -10.91 -17.43 18.80
CA GLU A 221 -9.86 -17.52 19.84
C GLU A 221 -9.05 -18.82 19.80
N GLU A 222 -9.60 -19.90 19.23
CA GLU A 222 -8.90 -21.18 19.03
C GLU A 222 -8.00 -21.16 17.78
N ARG A 223 -8.42 -20.44 16.73
CA ARG A 223 -7.75 -20.47 15.41
C ARG A 223 -6.76 -19.32 15.22
N PHE A 224 -6.97 -18.17 15.87
CA PHE A 224 -6.24 -16.94 15.58
C PHE A 224 -5.66 -16.27 16.82
N ILE A 225 -4.61 -15.50 16.58
CA ILE A 225 -3.91 -14.64 17.56
C ILE A 225 -3.66 -13.27 16.93
N ILE A 226 -3.46 -12.26 17.77
CA ILE A 226 -3.07 -10.90 17.37
C ILE A 226 -1.59 -10.70 17.72
N GLY A 227 -0.79 -10.37 16.72
CA GLY A 227 0.63 -10.05 16.89
C GLY A 227 0.94 -8.61 16.52
N PRO A 228 2.23 -8.25 16.53
CA PRO A 228 2.69 -6.92 16.20
C PRO A 228 2.28 -6.49 14.78
N VAL A 229 2.04 -5.20 14.59
CA VAL A 229 1.70 -4.60 13.30
C VAL A 229 2.86 -4.75 12.32
N VAL A 230 2.55 -5.14 11.08
CA VAL A 230 3.52 -5.47 10.01
C VAL A 230 3.66 -4.36 8.97
N GLU A 231 2.93 -3.25 9.13
CA GLU A 231 3.01 -2.11 8.22
C GLU A 231 4.45 -1.61 8.02
N HIS A 232 4.73 -1.18 6.79
CA HIS A 232 6.05 -0.74 6.35
C HIS A 232 6.68 0.31 7.30
N VAL A 233 5.87 1.21 7.86
CA VAL A 233 6.31 2.24 8.81
C VAL A 233 7.06 1.69 10.04
N PHE A 234 6.67 0.51 10.54
CA PHE A 234 7.29 -0.09 11.73
C PHE A 234 8.53 -0.94 11.41
N TRP A 235 8.78 -1.26 10.15
CA TRP A 235 9.78 -2.26 9.74
C TRP A 235 10.72 -1.79 8.61
N ARG A 236 10.83 -0.47 8.40
CA ARG A 236 11.77 0.12 7.44
C ARG A 236 13.24 -0.31 7.64
N ARG A 237 14.05 -0.10 6.60
CA ARG A 237 15.44 -0.62 6.50
C ARG A 237 16.31 -0.16 7.65
N GLY A 238 17.25 -1.01 8.07
CA GLY A 238 18.28 -0.69 9.08
C GLY A 238 17.83 -0.78 10.54
N HIS A 239 16.54 -1.02 10.79
CA HIS A 239 15.95 -1.05 12.13
C HIS A 239 16.12 -2.37 12.90
N ALA A 240 16.78 -3.37 12.30
CA ALA A 240 16.97 -4.69 12.91
C ALA A 240 17.76 -4.66 14.24
N SER A 241 18.47 -3.57 14.55
CA SER A 241 19.23 -3.43 15.79
C SER A 241 18.45 -2.84 16.96
N THR A 242 17.31 -2.19 16.71
CA THR A 242 16.61 -1.38 17.71
C THR A 242 15.18 -1.86 17.88
N ALA A 243 14.87 -2.46 19.04
CA ALA A 243 13.51 -2.88 19.36
C ALA A 243 12.54 -1.68 19.28
N MET A 244 11.60 -1.72 18.34
CA MET A 244 10.51 -0.76 18.16
C MET A 244 9.24 -1.33 18.78
N ASP A 245 8.43 -0.45 19.35
CA ASP A 245 7.10 -0.82 19.82
C ASP A 245 6.19 -1.00 18.61
N SER A 246 5.87 -2.24 18.28
CA SER A 246 5.00 -2.61 17.16
C SER A 246 3.71 -3.25 17.65
N GLY A 247 3.41 -3.13 18.95
CA GLY A 247 2.25 -3.76 19.58
C GLY A 247 2.42 -5.27 19.79
N PRO A 248 1.31 -6.00 20.01
CA PRO A 248 -0.08 -5.51 19.98
C PRO A 248 -0.42 -4.57 21.14
N TRP A 249 -1.41 -3.71 20.96
CA TRP A 249 -1.85 -2.75 22.00
C TRP A 249 -3.28 -3.03 22.45
N LYS A 250 -3.65 -2.64 23.68
CA LYS A 250 -5.05 -2.65 24.14
C LYS A 250 -5.74 -1.29 24.04
N ASN A 251 -4.95 -0.22 23.99
CA ASN A 251 -5.44 1.14 23.98
C ASN A 251 -5.04 1.79 22.65
N PRO A 252 -5.98 2.41 21.91
CA PRO A 252 -5.68 3.05 20.63
C PRO A 252 -4.68 4.20 20.77
N HIS A 253 -4.61 4.88 21.92
CA HIS A 253 -3.62 5.92 22.17
C HIS A 253 -2.20 5.38 22.35
N ASP A 254 -2.03 4.13 22.76
CA ASP A 254 -0.70 3.53 22.86
C ASP A 254 -0.12 3.26 21.46
N TYR A 255 -0.96 2.97 20.46
CA TYR A 255 -0.55 2.97 19.05
C TYR A 255 -0.03 4.35 18.60
N LEU A 256 -0.73 5.45 18.90
CA LEU A 256 -0.28 6.80 18.54
C LEU A 256 1.07 7.15 19.22
N LYS A 257 1.22 6.80 20.50
CA LYS A 257 2.48 7.00 21.22
C LYS A 257 3.60 6.14 20.62
N ALA A 258 3.34 4.88 20.31
CA ALA A 258 4.31 3.97 19.72
C ALA A 258 4.80 4.51 18.37
N LEU A 259 3.89 4.98 17.52
CA LEU A 259 4.20 5.63 16.25
C LEU A 259 5.19 6.80 16.45
N ALA A 260 4.86 7.77 17.30
CA ALA A 260 5.73 8.93 17.52
C ALA A 260 7.06 8.59 18.22
N ASN A 261 7.03 7.72 19.24
CA ASN A 261 8.23 7.33 19.97
C ASN A 261 9.20 6.53 19.11
N ASN A 262 8.69 5.67 18.23
CA ASN A 262 9.53 4.97 17.26
C ASN A 262 10.22 5.95 16.32
N GLN A 263 9.50 6.94 15.80
CA GLN A 263 10.07 7.97 14.93
C GLN A 263 11.12 8.83 15.65
N ILE A 264 10.82 9.30 16.87
CA ILE A 264 11.80 10.03 17.70
C ILE A 264 13.05 9.18 17.93
N LYS A 265 12.88 7.90 18.27
CA LYS A 265 14.00 6.99 18.52
C LYS A 265 14.85 6.83 17.27
N GLN A 266 14.24 6.65 16.09
CA GLN A 266 14.95 6.55 14.82
C GLN A 266 15.75 7.81 14.52
N LEU A 267 15.09 8.97 14.54
CA LEU A 267 15.70 10.27 14.25
C LEU A 267 16.84 10.60 15.21
N SER A 268 16.72 10.22 16.49
CA SER A 268 17.76 10.45 17.49
C SER A 268 19.01 9.58 17.30
N HIS A 269 18.88 8.41 16.66
CA HIS A 269 19.99 7.47 16.46
C HIS A 269 20.62 7.56 15.06
N HIS A 270 19.99 8.23 14.09
CA HIS A 270 20.36 8.15 12.67
C HIS A 270 20.56 9.55 12.05
N ALA A 271 21.48 10.33 12.61
CA ALA A 271 21.86 11.66 12.12
C ALA A 271 22.56 11.69 10.74
N ASP A 272 22.85 10.53 10.12
CA ASP A 272 23.71 10.41 8.92
C ASP A 272 23.00 9.81 7.68
N ARG A 273 21.68 9.77 7.60
CA ARG A 273 21.02 9.34 6.35
C ARG A 273 21.05 10.49 5.33
N GLU A 274 21.61 10.23 4.15
CA GLU A 274 21.37 11.09 3.01
C GLU A 274 19.84 11.17 2.81
N PRO A 275 19.28 12.38 2.63
CA PRO A 275 17.87 12.54 2.34
C PRO A 275 17.51 11.73 1.08
N PRO A 276 16.27 11.22 0.96
CA PRO A 276 15.83 10.50 -0.22
C PRO A 276 16.19 11.28 -1.48
N ALA A 277 16.70 10.57 -2.49
CA ALA A 277 17.04 11.19 -3.78
C ALA A 277 15.80 11.90 -4.32
N ASP A 278 15.88 13.23 -4.40
CA ASP A 278 14.84 14.09 -4.94
C ASP A 278 15.50 15.12 -5.86
N ILE A 279 14.82 15.40 -6.97
CA ILE A 279 15.25 16.40 -7.94
C ILE A 279 15.00 17.82 -7.42
N PHE A 280 14.08 17.99 -6.46
CA PHE A 280 13.77 19.28 -5.87
C PHE A 280 14.61 19.55 -4.62
N GLN A 281 14.89 20.83 -4.36
CA GLN A 281 15.52 21.26 -3.11
C GLN A 281 14.51 21.17 -1.98
N LYS A 282 14.82 20.31 -1.02
CA LYS A 282 14.08 20.20 0.24
C LYS A 282 14.50 21.32 1.17
N SER A 283 13.56 21.81 1.99
CA SER A 283 13.83 22.84 2.99
C SER A 283 14.84 22.36 4.03
N ASP A 284 15.55 23.30 4.68
CA ASP A 284 16.46 22.96 5.78
C ASP A 284 15.74 22.23 6.92
N ALA A 285 14.47 22.56 7.13
CA ALA A 285 13.60 21.88 8.10
C ALA A 285 13.44 20.39 7.80
N GLN A 286 13.28 20.00 6.53
CA GLN A 286 13.15 18.60 6.11
C GLN A 286 14.43 17.78 6.34
N ASN A 287 15.59 18.44 6.38
CA ASN A 287 16.88 17.79 6.57
C ASN A 287 17.35 17.83 8.04
N SER A 288 16.52 18.30 8.97
CA SER A 288 16.91 18.54 10.37
C SER A 288 16.17 17.61 11.34
N PRO A 289 16.80 16.52 11.83
CA PRO A 289 16.16 15.57 12.75
C PRO A 289 15.54 16.24 13.99
N ASP A 290 16.16 17.28 14.53
CA ASP A 290 15.66 18.02 15.69
C ASP A 290 14.30 18.68 15.42
N VAL A 291 14.10 19.19 14.21
CA VAL A 291 12.84 19.82 13.79
C VAL A 291 11.73 18.77 13.70
N HIS A 292 12.01 17.60 13.13
CA HIS A 292 11.06 16.47 13.11
C HIS A 292 10.72 16.01 14.54
N ILE A 293 11.73 15.82 15.40
CA ILE A 293 11.55 15.41 16.80
C ILE A 293 10.70 16.43 17.57
N ALA A 294 10.88 17.73 17.34
CA ALA A 294 10.07 18.77 17.97
C ALA A 294 8.58 18.66 17.59
N LEU A 295 8.26 18.34 16.32
CA LEU A 295 6.89 18.08 15.90
C LEU A 295 6.31 16.80 16.51
N TYR A 296 7.10 15.72 16.61
CA TYR A 296 6.64 14.49 17.26
C TYR A 296 6.37 14.69 18.75
N LYS A 297 7.11 15.56 19.45
CA LYS A 297 6.80 15.94 20.83
C LYS A 297 5.44 16.66 20.93
N LYS A 298 5.18 17.64 20.05
CA LYS A 298 3.85 18.28 19.96
C LYS A 298 2.76 17.25 19.64
N TYR A 299 3.02 16.31 18.75
CA TYR A 299 2.09 15.22 18.45
C TYR A 299 1.79 14.34 19.66
N LEU A 300 2.80 13.99 20.46
CA LEU A 300 2.59 13.26 21.71
C LEU A 300 1.65 14.02 22.66
N ASP A 301 1.78 15.35 22.75
CA ASP A 301 0.93 16.21 23.58
C ASP A 301 -0.53 16.24 23.11
N VAL A 302 -0.78 16.22 21.80
CA VAL A 302 -2.15 16.16 21.24
C VAL A 302 -2.71 14.74 21.09
N SER A 303 -1.87 13.70 21.12
CA SER A 303 -2.29 12.31 20.85
C SER A 303 -3.45 11.79 21.74
N PRO A 304 -3.63 12.22 23.01
CA PRO A 304 -4.81 11.86 23.80
C PRO A 304 -6.14 12.40 23.24
N TYR A 305 -6.10 13.39 22.35
CA TYR A 305 -7.26 14.10 21.81
C TYR A 305 -7.48 13.81 20.31
N ILE A 306 -6.67 12.95 19.69
CA ILE A 306 -6.81 12.66 18.26
C ILE A 306 -8.00 11.75 17.96
N PHE A 307 -8.36 10.84 18.87
CA PHE A 307 -9.51 9.94 18.67
C PHE A 307 -10.83 10.52 19.21
N PRO A 308 -11.97 10.28 18.52
CA PRO A 308 -13.27 10.68 19.03
C PRO A 308 -13.60 9.95 20.35
N LYS A 309 -14.48 10.54 21.17
CA LYS A 309 -14.89 9.97 22.48
C LYS A 309 -15.75 8.70 22.34
N ASP A 310 -16.35 8.48 21.18
CA ASP A 310 -17.17 7.29 20.92
C ASP A 310 -16.27 6.07 20.70
N GLU A 311 -16.27 5.16 21.68
CA GLU A 311 -15.41 3.97 21.68
C GLU A 311 -15.67 3.06 20.47
N ARG A 312 -16.90 3.07 19.91
CA ARG A 312 -17.26 2.30 18.69
C ARG A 312 -16.40 2.68 17.49
N MET A 313 -15.94 3.94 17.44
CA MET A 313 -15.09 4.45 16.36
C MET A 313 -13.61 4.11 16.58
N THR A 314 -13.24 3.65 17.78
CA THR A 314 -11.85 3.33 18.10
C THR A 314 -11.60 1.84 18.22
N CYS A 315 -12.63 0.98 18.23
CA CYS A 315 -12.50 -0.47 18.28
C CYS A 315 -11.45 -1.02 17.31
N ALA A 316 -10.77 -2.11 17.71
CA ALA A 316 -9.79 -2.79 16.86
C ALA A 316 -10.52 -3.58 15.77
N THR A 317 -10.68 -2.97 14.60
CA THR A 317 -11.45 -3.53 13.48
C THR A 317 -10.51 -3.92 12.36
N LEU A 318 -10.64 -5.14 11.84
CA LEU A 318 -9.95 -5.51 10.60
C LEU A 318 -10.51 -4.66 9.47
N TRP A 319 -9.64 -3.91 8.78
CA TRP A 319 -10.09 -3.06 7.67
C TRP A 319 -9.21 -3.24 6.43
N HIS A 320 -9.85 -3.27 5.25
CA HIS A 320 -9.14 -3.27 3.97
C HIS A 320 -8.98 -1.83 3.49
N ARG A 321 -7.80 -1.23 3.69
CA ARG A 321 -7.59 0.20 3.36
C ARG A 321 -7.47 0.50 1.87
N ASP A 322 -7.12 -0.49 1.04
CA ASP A 322 -6.89 -0.29 -0.40
C ASP A 322 -8.06 -0.78 -1.27
N MET A 323 -9.26 -0.25 -1.00
CA MET A 323 -10.46 -0.54 -1.78
C MET A 323 -10.49 0.27 -3.09
N HIS A 324 -9.69 -0.16 -4.07
CA HIS A 324 -9.67 0.38 -5.45
C HIS A 324 -9.99 -0.71 -6.48
N ALA A 325 -10.41 -0.32 -7.69
CA ALA A 325 -10.95 -1.25 -8.69
C ALA A 325 -10.05 -2.47 -8.98
N PRO A 326 -8.72 -2.35 -9.15
CA PRO A 326 -7.83 -3.52 -9.34
C PRO A 326 -7.91 -4.63 -8.26
N ASN A 327 -8.35 -4.31 -7.04
CA ASN A 327 -8.44 -5.29 -5.95
C ASN A 327 -9.79 -6.03 -5.89
N PHE A 328 -10.72 -5.70 -6.77
CA PHE A 328 -12.03 -6.35 -6.87
C PHE A 328 -12.15 -7.12 -8.17
N PHE A 329 -12.73 -8.31 -8.10
CA PHE A 329 -13.14 -9.09 -9.26
C PHE A 329 -14.65 -9.20 -9.30
N VAL A 330 -15.21 -9.14 -10.51
CA VAL A 330 -16.66 -9.18 -10.73
C VAL A 330 -17.07 -10.23 -11.75
N LYS A 331 -18.27 -10.77 -11.56
CA LYS A 331 -18.98 -11.59 -12.54
C LYS A 331 -20.47 -11.27 -12.42
N ASP A 332 -21.14 -11.12 -13.57
CA ASP A 332 -22.57 -10.78 -13.62
C ASP A 332 -22.89 -9.52 -12.78
N ASP A 333 -22.01 -8.51 -12.86
CA ASP A 333 -22.05 -7.23 -12.12
C ASP A 333 -21.96 -7.35 -10.58
N ARG A 334 -21.53 -8.48 -10.04
CA ARG A 334 -21.41 -8.73 -8.61
C ARG A 334 -19.97 -9.03 -8.21
N ILE A 335 -19.54 -8.57 -7.03
CA ILE A 335 -18.21 -8.82 -6.50
C ILE A 335 -18.07 -10.31 -6.17
N THR A 336 -17.15 -10.98 -6.84
CA THR A 336 -16.86 -12.40 -6.69
C THR A 336 -15.57 -12.66 -5.92
N CYS A 337 -14.69 -11.66 -5.80
CA CYS A 337 -13.44 -11.79 -5.06
C CYS A 337 -12.85 -10.42 -4.68
N VAL A 338 -12.25 -10.36 -3.50
CA VAL A 338 -11.40 -9.27 -3.02
C VAL A 338 -9.99 -9.81 -2.79
N ILE A 339 -9.00 -9.18 -3.41
CA ILE A 339 -7.59 -9.55 -3.28
C ILE A 339 -6.81 -8.49 -2.51
N ASP A 340 -5.53 -8.79 -2.25
CA ASP A 340 -4.55 -7.90 -1.61
C ASP A 340 -4.79 -7.58 -0.12
N TRP A 341 -4.85 -8.64 0.69
CA TRP A 341 -4.98 -8.56 2.15
C TRP A 341 -3.64 -8.33 2.87
N GLN A 342 -2.56 -8.09 2.14
CA GLN A 342 -1.25 -7.84 2.73
C GLN A 342 -1.29 -6.56 3.57
N SER A 343 -0.70 -6.61 4.77
CA SER A 343 -0.68 -5.50 5.74
C SER A 343 -2.05 -5.07 6.29
N ALA A 344 -3.14 -5.77 5.98
CA ALA A 344 -4.41 -5.56 6.66
C ALA A 344 -4.27 -5.98 8.13
N TRP A 345 -4.79 -5.17 9.05
CA TRP A 345 -4.65 -5.39 10.48
C TRP A 345 -5.89 -4.90 11.24
N ALA A 346 -6.01 -5.31 12.50
CA ALA A 346 -7.06 -4.84 13.40
C ALA A 346 -6.60 -3.53 14.06
N GLY A 347 -6.92 -2.39 13.45
CA GLY A 347 -6.56 -1.06 13.94
C GLY A 347 -7.76 -0.24 14.42
N PRO A 348 -7.54 0.97 14.97
CA PRO A 348 -8.63 1.87 15.33
C PRO A 348 -9.47 2.22 14.10
N LEU A 349 -10.77 1.92 14.12
CA LEU A 349 -11.64 2.13 12.95
C LEU A 349 -11.59 3.57 12.41
N PHE A 350 -11.55 4.58 13.28
CA PHE A 350 -11.45 6.00 12.91
C PHE A 350 -10.18 6.31 12.12
N SER A 351 -9.04 5.69 12.44
CA SER A 351 -7.79 5.95 11.70
C SER A 351 -7.73 5.18 10.39
N GLN A 352 -8.45 4.07 10.25
CA GLN A 352 -8.43 3.22 9.05
C GLN A 352 -9.53 3.55 8.04
N CYS A 353 -10.70 3.99 8.51
CA CYS A 353 -11.83 4.30 7.66
C CYS A 353 -11.47 5.45 6.72
N ARG A 354 -11.58 5.19 5.42
CA ARG A 354 -11.37 6.14 4.32
C ARG A 354 -12.50 5.93 3.32
N PHE A 355 -12.86 7.01 2.64
CA PHE A 355 -13.76 6.91 1.51
C PHE A 355 -13.11 6.02 0.44
N PRO A 356 -13.76 4.92 -0.01
CA PRO A 356 -13.12 3.99 -0.93
C PRO A 356 -12.72 4.70 -2.23
N LYS A 357 -11.47 4.50 -2.66
CA LYS A 357 -10.93 5.13 -3.89
C LYS A 357 -11.78 4.82 -5.12
N LEU A 358 -12.44 3.65 -5.13
CA LEU A 358 -13.36 3.23 -6.20
C LEU A 358 -14.49 4.23 -6.48
N VAL A 359 -15.00 4.91 -5.44
CA VAL A 359 -16.20 5.76 -5.51
C VAL A 359 -15.94 7.21 -5.10
N ASN A 360 -14.70 7.54 -4.73
CA ASN A 360 -14.33 8.88 -4.28
C ASN A 360 -14.28 9.87 -5.44
N TYR A 361 -15.11 10.93 -5.38
CA TYR A 361 -15.09 12.03 -6.33
C TYR A 361 -14.93 13.37 -5.60
N THR A 362 -13.85 14.09 -5.93
CA THR A 362 -13.49 15.36 -5.28
C THR A 362 -13.95 16.59 -6.05
N GLY A 363 -14.59 16.41 -7.21
CA GLY A 363 -15.11 17.52 -8.01
C GLY A 363 -16.49 18.01 -7.56
N GLU A 364 -17.04 18.97 -8.29
CA GLU A 364 -18.37 19.51 -8.01
C GLU A 364 -19.45 18.45 -8.27
N VAL A 365 -20.24 18.14 -7.24
CA VAL A 365 -21.30 17.13 -7.30
C VAL A 365 -22.41 17.59 -8.25
N MET A 366 -22.66 16.79 -9.29
CA MET A 366 -23.71 17.04 -10.28
C MET A 366 -24.57 15.80 -10.47
N LEU A 367 -25.79 15.78 -9.93
CA LEU A 367 -26.67 14.60 -9.98
C LEU A 367 -27.57 14.55 -11.23
N ARG A 368 -27.49 15.56 -12.11
CA ARG A 368 -28.33 15.68 -13.31
C ARG A 368 -27.54 16.36 -14.42
N LEU A 369 -27.81 15.96 -15.66
CA LEU A 369 -27.25 16.64 -16.82
C LEU A 369 -27.72 18.11 -16.87
N PRO A 370 -26.83 19.06 -17.19
CA PRO A 370 -27.16 20.48 -17.26
C PRO A 370 -28.06 20.80 -18.46
N GLU A 371 -28.75 21.94 -18.40
CA GLU A 371 -29.47 22.47 -19.55
C GLU A 371 -28.50 22.74 -20.72
N GLY A 372 -28.91 22.40 -21.95
CA GLY A 372 -28.04 22.53 -23.13
C GLY A 372 -27.03 21.40 -23.32
N TYR A 373 -27.02 20.35 -22.49
CA TYR A 373 -26.13 19.19 -22.65
C TYR A 373 -26.17 18.59 -24.07
N LYS A 374 -27.36 18.54 -24.70
CA LYS A 374 -27.53 18.00 -26.05
C LYS A 374 -26.81 18.84 -27.13
N ASP A 375 -26.56 20.11 -26.87
CA ASP A 375 -25.99 21.06 -27.82
C ASP A 375 -24.49 21.28 -27.60
N MET A 376 -23.91 20.71 -26.53
CA MET A 376 -22.47 20.78 -26.22
C MET A 376 -21.60 20.05 -27.26
N GLU A 377 -20.33 20.47 -27.35
CA GLU A 377 -19.30 19.75 -28.10
C GLU A 377 -19.08 18.35 -27.51
N LYS A 378 -18.60 17.39 -28.30
CA LYS A 378 -18.43 16.00 -27.87
C LYS A 378 -17.48 15.87 -26.67
N SER A 379 -16.36 16.57 -26.67
CA SER A 379 -15.39 16.61 -25.58
C SER A 379 -16.03 17.06 -24.27
N GLU A 380 -16.79 18.15 -24.33
CA GLU A 380 -17.50 18.71 -23.16
C GLU A 380 -18.65 17.81 -22.70
N LYS A 381 -19.39 17.18 -23.63
CA LYS A 381 -20.41 16.17 -23.29
C LYS A 381 -19.81 15.02 -22.50
N ASP A 382 -18.68 14.48 -22.95
CA ASP A 382 -18.05 13.33 -22.31
C ASP A 382 -17.54 13.71 -20.91
N ARG A 383 -16.97 14.91 -20.75
CA ARG A 383 -16.57 15.47 -19.44
C ARG A 383 -17.75 15.62 -18.48
N VAL A 384 -18.85 16.22 -18.94
CA VAL A 384 -20.06 16.41 -18.12
C VAL A 384 -20.72 15.08 -17.78
N ALA A 385 -20.76 14.13 -18.72
CA ALA A 385 -21.29 12.80 -18.46
C ALA A 385 -20.47 12.04 -17.40
N ASP A 386 -19.14 12.06 -17.49
CA ASP A 386 -18.24 11.47 -16.49
C ASP A 386 -18.42 12.13 -15.11
N GLN A 387 -18.49 13.47 -15.05
CA GLN A 387 -18.78 14.21 -13.82
C GLN A 387 -20.12 13.78 -13.19
N VAL A 388 -21.18 13.68 -13.99
CA VAL A 388 -22.51 13.25 -13.51
C VAL A 388 -22.48 11.80 -13.03
N GLU A 389 -21.85 10.91 -13.78
CA GLU A 389 -21.75 9.50 -13.40
C GLU A 389 -20.98 9.31 -12.10
N ARG A 390 -19.80 9.92 -11.95
CA ARG A 390 -19.02 9.87 -10.71
C ARG A 390 -19.77 10.43 -9.51
N SER A 391 -20.50 11.52 -9.70
CA SER A 391 -21.37 12.12 -8.68
C SER A 391 -22.50 11.17 -8.27
N LEU A 392 -23.13 10.49 -9.23
CA LEU A 392 -24.19 9.51 -8.96
C LEU A 392 -23.64 8.27 -8.25
N VAL A 393 -22.49 7.74 -8.67
CA VAL A 393 -21.79 6.63 -8.01
C VAL A 393 -21.46 6.96 -6.55
N GLN A 394 -20.90 8.13 -6.29
CA GLN A 394 -20.63 8.58 -4.92
C GLN A 394 -21.92 8.69 -4.11
N TYR A 395 -22.97 9.30 -4.68
CA TYR A 395 -24.27 9.44 -4.01
C TYR A 395 -24.91 8.08 -3.69
N LEU A 396 -24.81 7.09 -4.59
CA LEU A 396 -25.28 5.72 -4.35
C LEU A 396 -24.53 5.07 -3.18
N TYR A 397 -23.20 5.19 -3.17
CA TYR A 397 -22.39 4.67 -2.06
C TYR A 397 -22.75 5.31 -0.72
N GLU A 398 -22.84 6.64 -0.65
CA GLU A 398 -23.21 7.34 0.59
C GLU A 398 -24.62 6.96 1.05
N THR A 399 -25.56 6.80 0.10
CA THR A 399 -26.93 6.40 0.39
C THR A 399 -26.99 4.99 0.95
N GLU A 400 -26.26 4.04 0.36
CA GLU A 400 -26.27 2.66 0.81
C GLU A 400 -25.49 2.46 2.11
N THR A 401 -24.35 3.15 2.26
CA THR A 401 -23.58 3.22 3.50
C THR A 401 -24.42 3.75 4.65
N ARG A 402 -25.20 4.81 4.45
CA ARG A 402 -26.10 5.36 5.48
C ARG A 402 -27.17 4.36 5.94
N LYS A 403 -27.63 3.48 5.04
CA LYS A 403 -28.63 2.45 5.39
C LYS A 403 -28.00 1.28 6.13
N GLN A 404 -26.84 0.80 5.69
CA GLN A 404 -26.25 -0.45 6.16
C GLN A 404 -25.19 -0.28 7.25
N ASN A 405 -24.40 0.80 7.16
CA ASN A 405 -23.21 1.07 7.96
C ASN A 405 -23.24 2.51 8.53
N PRO A 406 -24.26 2.89 9.32
CA PRO A 406 -24.41 4.28 9.81
C PRO A 406 -23.21 4.81 10.59
N LEU A 407 -22.46 3.92 11.27
CA LEU A 407 -21.23 4.28 11.99
C LEU A 407 -20.17 4.91 11.07
N LEU A 408 -20.06 4.47 9.81
CA LEU A 408 -19.10 5.05 8.85
C LEU A 408 -19.49 6.49 8.48
N VAL A 409 -20.80 6.77 8.40
CA VAL A 409 -21.29 8.14 8.20
C VAL A 409 -20.97 9.00 9.41
N GLU A 410 -21.23 8.50 10.62
CA GLU A 410 -20.89 9.20 11.88
C GLU A 410 -19.39 9.52 11.97
N ILE A 411 -18.50 8.61 11.53
CA ILE A 411 -17.05 8.83 11.48
C ILE A 411 -16.67 9.97 10.51
N ASN A 412 -17.38 10.09 9.39
CA ASN A 412 -17.15 11.15 8.41
C ASN A 412 -17.64 12.51 8.90
N ASP A 413 -18.68 12.54 9.73
CA ASP A 413 -19.27 13.75 10.31
C ASP A 413 -18.52 14.28 11.56
N ILE A 414 -17.47 13.58 12.01
CA ILE A 414 -16.66 14.03 13.16
C ILE A 414 -16.02 15.40 12.89
N PRO A 415 -16.15 16.37 13.82
CA PRO A 415 -15.49 17.67 13.70
C PRO A 415 -13.99 17.53 13.49
N GLN A 416 -13.48 18.23 12.47
CA GLN A 416 -12.07 18.16 12.06
C GLN A 416 -11.59 16.72 11.78
N GLY A 417 -12.49 15.79 11.44
CA GLY A 417 -12.20 14.36 11.28
C GLY A 417 -11.08 14.09 10.27
N THR A 418 -11.10 14.77 9.12
CA THR A 418 -10.04 14.69 8.11
C THR A 418 -8.69 15.14 8.66
N THR A 419 -8.62 16.31 9.30
CA THR A 419 -7.39 16.83 9.92
C THR A 419 -6.84 15.84 10.95
N ARG A 420 -7.70 15.28 11.81
CA ARG A 420 -7.30 14.31 12.85
C ARG A 420 -6.74 13.02 12.25
N ARG A 421 -7.41 12.45 11.24
CA ARG A 421 -6.95 11.25 10.53
C ARG A 421 -5.64 11.49 9.77
N GLN A 422 -5.55 12.61 9.05
CA GLN A 422 -4.33 13.00 8.33
C GLN A 422 -3.16 13.26 9.29
N THR A 423 -3.42 13.77 10.49
CA THR A 423 -2.36 13.92 11.51
C THR A 423 -1.74 12.57 11.89
N ILE A 424 -2.54 11.49 11.97
CA ILE A 424 -2.02 10.14 12.21
C ILE A 424 -1.24 9.66 10.99
N GLU A 425 -1.84 9.77 9.81
CA GLU A 425 -1.27 9.30 8.54
C GLU A 425 0.08 9.96 8.23
N PHE A 426 0.18 11.28 8.31
CA PHE A 426 1.43 12.00 8.05
C PHE A 426 2.45 11.88 9.21
N ALA A 427 2.02 11.44 10.40
CA ALA A 427 2.96 11.14 11.46
C ALA A 427 3.75 9.85 11.17
N GLU A 428 3.21 8.95 10.35
CA GLU A 428 3.80 7.63 10.07
C GLU A 428 5.26 7.79 9.61
N ASP A 429 5.54 8.72 8.70
CA ASP A 429 6.91 8.97 8.26
C ASP A 429 7.10 10.36 7.66
N THR A 430 7.76 11.21 8.45
CA THR A 430 8.06 12.58 8.03
C THR A 430 9.42 12.69 7.33
N TRP A 431 10.33 11.72 7.51
CA TRP A 431 11.68 11.80 6.96
C TRP A 431 11.71 11.48 5.47
N GLU A 432 10.96 10.45 5.02
CA GLU A 432 10.81 10.16 3.59
C GLU A 432 9.54 10.79 2.99
N GLY A 433 8.46 10.91 3.78
CA GLY A 433 7.14 11.42 3.37
C GLY A 433 6.92 12.94 3.42
N ASP A 434 7.98 13.73 3.66
CA ASP A 434 7.96 15.19 3.86
C ASP A 434 7.35 15.63 5.22
N ILE A 435 8.01 16.59 5.88
CA ILE A 435 7.66 17.17 7.17
C ILE A 435 6.48 18.13 7.06
N LEU A 436 6.29 18.76 5.89
CA LEU A 436 5.34 19.85 5.71
C LEU A 436 3.88 19.41 5.92
N PRO A 437 3.38 18.30 5.35
CA PRO A 437 2.00 17.86 5.60
C PRO A 437 1.73 17.58 7.08
N PHE A 438 2.71 16.99 7.78
CA PHE A 438 2.60 16.71 9.21
C PHE A 438 2.56 18.00 10.05
N ARG A 439 3.49 18.94 9.81
CA ARG A 439 3.49 20.25 10.46
C ARG A 439 2.19 21.00 10.20
N GLN A 440 1.71 21.00 8.95
CA GLN A 440 0.46 21.64 8.56
C GLN A 440 -0.75 21.07 9.31
N CYS A 441 -0.80 19.76 9.55
CA CYS A 441 -1.86 19.15 10.32
C CYS A 441 -1.83 19.57 11.80
N LEU A 442 -0.65 19.61 12.42
CA LEU A 442 -0.51 20.09 13.81
C LEU A 442 -0.93 21.57 13.96
N ILE A 443 -0.56 22.43 13.01
CA ILE A 443 -1.00 23.84 12.97
C ILE A 443 -2.53 23.93 12.83
N ARG A 444 -3.14 23.09 11.97
CA ARG A 444 -4.61 23.05 11.82
C ARG A 444 -5.30 22.56 13.09
N LEU A 445 -4.73 21.57 13.79
CA LEU A 445 -5.27 21.10 15.06
C LEU A 445 -5.26 22.20 16.13
N GLU A 446 -4.18 22.99 16.24
CA GLU A 446 -4.15 24.14 17.13
C GLU A 446 -5.20 25.19 16.73
N ARG A 447 -5.21 25.58 15.44
CA ARG A 447 -6.07 26.63 14.92
C ARG A 447 -7.57 26.33 15.09
N HIS A 448 -7.96 25.06 14.93
CA HIS A 448 -9.34 24.61 14.98
C HIS A 448 -9.64 23.83 16.28
N TRP A 449 -8.85 24.04 17.33
CA TRP A 449 -8.99 23.30 18.60
C TRP A 449 -10.40 23.43 19.21
N ASP A 450 -10.94 24.64 19.20
CA ASP A 450 -12.27 24.94 19.76
C ASP A 450 -13.40 24.22 19.01
N GLU A 451 -13.22 23.90 17.74
CA GLU A 451 -14.20 23.16 16.93
C GLU A 451 -14.27 21.68 17.28
N MET A 452 -13.24 21.13 17.95
CA MET A 452 -13.21 19.72 18.35
C MET A 452 -14.00 19.42 19.63
N GLY A 453 -14.53 20.44 20.30
CA GLY A 453 -15.43 20.28 21.46
C GLY A 453 -14.72 19.80 22.73
N TYR A 454 -13.47 20.22 22.94
CA TYR A 454 -12.72 19.95 24.17
C TYR A 454 -12.87 21.09 25.18
N ASP A 455 -13.06 20.74 26.45
CA ASP A 455 -13.14 21.68 27.57
C ASP A 455 -11.75 22.06 28.14
N VAL A 456 -10.68 21.75 27.41
CA VAL A 456 -9.29 22.01 27.80
C VAL A 456 -8.60 22.87 26.76
N PRO A 457 -7.66 23.74 27.15
CA PRO A 457 -6.88 24.51 26.18
C PRO A 457 -6.02 23.57 25.30
N CYS A 458 -5.70 24.01 24.09
CA CYS A 458 -4.82 23.27 23.21
C CYS A 458 -3.46 23.04 23.88
N PRO A 459 -2.94 21.79 23.93
CA PRO A 459 -1.69 21.49 24.63
C PRO A 459 -0.45 21.90 23.82
N ILE A 460 -0.63 22.32 22.57
CA ILE A 460 0.44 22.75 21.67
C ILE A 460 0.23 24.20 21.25
N HIS A 461 1.33 24.86 20.90
CA HIS A 461 1.33 26.21 20.37
C HIS A 461 2.35 26.37 19.26
N PHE A 462 1.98 27.07 18.17
CA PHE A 462 2.88 27.56 17.14
C PHE A 462 2.91 29.09 17.18
N THR A 463 4.13 29.64 17.26
CA THR A 463 4.32 31.09 17.22
C THR A 463 4.10 31.63 15.80
N GLU A 464 3.90 32.94 15.69
CA GLU A 464 3.82 33.59 14.37
C GLU A 464 5.07 33.32 13.51
N GLU A 465 6.25 33.27 14.12
CA GLU A 465 7.48 32.91 13.42
C GLU A 465 7.47 31.46 12.94
N ASP A 466 6.94 30.51 13.73
CA ASP A 466 6.82 29.11 13.31
C ASP A 466 5.90 28.99 12.08
N VAL A 467 4.79 29.73 12.07
CA VAL A 467 3.85 29.75 10.94
C VAL A 467 4.48 30.41 9.72
N GLN A 468 5.21 31.52 9.88
CA GLN A 468 5.93 32.16 8.78
C GLN A 468 7.05 31.27 8.24
N SER A 469 7.78 30.56 9.10
CA SER A 469 8.78 29.57 8.68
C SER A 469 8.14 28.42 7.92
N HIS A 470 6.99 27.91 8.38
CA HIS A 470 6.22 26.90 7.64
C HIS A 470 5.80 27.39 6.24
N MET A 471 5.37 28.64 6.11
CA MET A 471 5.04 29.22 4.81
C MET A 471 6.26 29.31 3.89
N ARG A 472 7.42 29.74 4.41
CA ARG A 472 8.68 29.80 3.65
C ARG A 472 9.15 28.41 3.23
N ASP A 473 9.11 27.43 4.15
CA ASP A 473 9.49 26.05 3.86
C ASP A 473 8.56 25.41 2.81
N GLY A 474 7.30 25.84 2.75
CA GLY A 474 6.30 25.38 1.78
C GLY A 474 6.26 26.15 0.46
N GLU A 475 7.11 27.17 0.26
CA GLU A 475 7.23 27.85 -1.04
C GLU A 475 7.64 26.86 -2.12
N GLY A 476 6.89 26.80 -3.22
CA GLY A 476 7.14 25.84 -4.30
C GLY A 476 6.57 24.44 -4.04
N TRP A 477 6.00 24.15 -2.87
CA TRP A 477 5.52 22.80 -2.54
C TRP A 477 4.32 22.38 -3.39
N ASN A 478 3.35 23.29 -3.59
CA ASN A 478 2.21 23.02 -4.46
C ASN A 478 2.64 22.84 -5.92
N GLU A 479 3.61 23.64 -6.38
CA GLU A 479 4.16 23.51 -7.73
C GLU A 479 4.86 22.16 -7.93
N GLN A 480 5.54 21.66 -6.90
CA GLN A 480 6.13 20.31 -6.90
C GLN A 480 5.06 19.23 -6.88
N ALA A 481 4.00 19.38 -6.07
CA ALA A 481 2.87 18.47 -6.06
C ALA A 481 2.19 18.41 -7.44
N ASP A 482 1.84 19.58 -8.01
CA ASP A 482 1.27 19.72 -9.35
C ASP A 482 2.19 19.14 -10.44
N PHE A 483 3.51 19.25 -10.28
CA PHE A 483 4.47 18.63 -11.19
C PHE A 483 4.34 17.12 -11.14
N TRP A 484 4.33 16.52 -9.96
CA TRP A 484 4.19 15.07 -9.81
C TRP A 484 2.82 14.57 -10.25
N ASP A 485 1.76 15.32 -9.97
CA ASP A 485 0.39 14.98 -10.41
C ASP A 485 0.30 14.98 -11.95
N LYS A 486 0.99 15.90 -12.63
CA LYS A 486 1.10 15.89 -14.10
C LYS A 486 1.89 14.72 -14.66
N LEU A 487 2.76 14.09 -13.86
CA LEU A 487 3.54 12.92 -14.24
C LEU A 487 2.89 11.61 -13.82
N GLU A 488 1.73 11.64 -13.16
CA GLU A 488 0.99 10.44 -12.77
C GLU A 488 0.76 9.52 -13.98
N GLY A 489 1.08 8.23 -13.82
CA GLY A 489 1.02 7.24 -14.90
C GLY A 489 2.21 7.25 -15.87
N PHE A 490 3.10 8.26 -15.82
CA PHE A 490 4.32 8.32 -16.62
C PHE A 490 5.58 8.05 -15.79
N VAL A 491 5.80 8.80 -14.71
CA VAL A 491 6.94 8.62 -13.79
C VAL A 491 6.46 8.82 -12.35
N ALA A 492 6.72 7.83 -11.49
CA ALA A 492 6.43 7.89 -10.08
C ALA A 492 7.51 8.69 -9.30
N ARG A 493 7.15 9.16 -8.11
CA ARG A 493 8.04 9.96 -7.24
C ARG A 493 9.31 9.22 -6.79
N ASP A 494 9.29 7.90 -6.77
CA ASP A 494 10.46 7.07 -6.49
C ASP A 494 11.37 6.89 -7.72
N GLY A 495 10.97 7.43 -8.88
CA GLY A 495 11.67 7.33 -10.15
C GLY A 495 11.22 6.17 -11.00
N TRP A 496 10.24 5.38 -10.56
CA TRP A 496 9.73 4.25 -11.33
C TRP A 496 8.99 4.71 -12.59
N THR A 497 9.22 4.01 -13.69
CA THR A 497 8.50 4.19 -14.96
C THR A 497 8.43 2.87 -15.73
N PRO A 498 7.37 2.64 -16.54
CA PRO A 498 7.31 1.49 -17.44
C PRO A 498 8.51 1.39 -18.38
N ASN A 499 8.86 0.17 -18.80
CA ASN A 499 9.99 -0.06 -19.70
C ASN A 499 9.84 0.69 -21.03
N GLU A 500 8.59 0.80 -21.51
CA GLU A 500 8.22 1.43 -22.77
C GLU A 500 8.49 2.93 -22.76
N THR A 501 8.24 3.59 -21.63
CA THR A 501 8.39 5.04 -21.44
C THR A 501 9.73 5.43 -20.82
N TYR A 502 10.54 4.47 -20.37
CA TYR A 502 11.81 4.74 -19.67
C TYR A 502 12.74 5.71 -20.42
N LYS A 503 12.90 5.53 -21.74
CA LYS A 503 13.75 6.40 -22.54
C LYS A 503 13.22 7.84 -22.61
N GLU A 504 11.91 7.98 -22.81
CA GLU A 504 11.24 9.28 -22.89
C GLU A 504 11.31 10.01 -21.54
N ALA A 505 11.10 9.27 -20.44
CA ALA A 505 11.24 9.78 -19.09
C ALA A 505 12.68 10.27 -18.84
N LEU A 506 13.68 9.45 -19.18
CA LEU A 506 15.09 9.81 -19.00
C LEU A 506 15.49 11.03 -19.86
N GLU A 507 14.97 11.13 -21.08
CA GLU A 507 15.15 12.31 -21.95
C GLU A 507 14.52 13.57 -21.36
N MET A 508 13.29 13.47 -20.83
CA MET A 508 12.59 14.58 -20.18
C MET A 508 13.40 15.09 -18.99
N PHE A 509 13.83 14.21 -18.08
CA PHE A 509 14.60 14.60 -16.90
C PHE A 509 16.02 15.07 -17.25
N ALA A 510 16.65 14.55 -18.30
CA ALA A 510 17.89 15.10 -18.83
C ALA A 510 17.71 16.53 -19.35
N GLY A 511 16.60 16.81 -20.05
CA GLY A 511 16.24 18.17 -20.48
C GLY A 511 16.00 19.12 -19.29
N LEU A 512 15.26 18.67 -18.28
CA LEU A 512 15.05 19.42 -17.03
C LEU A 512 16.38 19.72 -16.32
N ARG A 513 17.31 18.76 -16.30
CA ARG A 513 18.67 18.97 -15.79
C ARG A 513 19.41 20.05 -16.59
N GLU A 514 19.43 19.97 -17.92
CA GLU A 514 20.12 20.95 -18.76
C GLU A 514 19.57 22.37 -18.53
N ASP A 515 18.26 22.52 -18.43
CA ASP A 515 17.61 23.81 -18.20
C ASP A 515 17.78 24.32 -16.78
N GLY A 516 17.71 23.44 -15.78
CA GLY A 516 18.01 23.76 -14.38
C GLY A 516 19.44 24.24 -14.22
N LEU A 517 20.40 23.54 -14.83
CA LEU A 517 21.80 23.96 -14.84
C LEU A 517 22.00 25.29 -15.56
N LYS A 518 21.21 25.69 -16.56
CA LYS A 518 21.35 27.03 -17.17
C LYS A 518 20.83 28.16 -16.27
N LYS A 519 19.80 27.88 -15.46
CA LYS A 519 19.08 28.87 -14.66
C LYS A 519 19.67 29.08 -13.26
N LEU A 520 20.20 28.01 -12.66
CA LEU A 520 20.75 28.04 -11.30
C LEU A 520 22.18 28.56 -11.26
N THR A 521 22.53 29.24 -10.16
CA THR A 521 23.86 29.80 -9.92
C THR A 521 24.33 29.49 -8.49
N GLY A 522 25.64 29.61 -8.21
CA GLY A 522 26.16 29.43 -6.86
C GLY A 522 26.02 28.00 -6.31
N GLU A 523 25.77 27.90 -5.00
CA GLU A 523 25.66 26.64 -4.24
C GLU A 523 24.47 25.79 -4.69
N GLU A 524 23.32 26.43 -4.96
CA GLU A 524 22.12 25.79 -5.50
C GLU A 524 22.40 25.01 -6.80
N ARG A 525 23.22 25.59 -7.68
CA ARG A 525 23.63 24.93 -8.93
C ARG A 525 24.48 23.69 -8.64
N THR A 526 25.46 23.80 -7.74
CA THR A 526 26.35 22.68 -7.41
C THR A 526 25.57 21.53 -6.78
N ASP A 527 24.63 21.82 -5.89
CA ASP A 527 23.80 20.81 -5.27
C ASP A 527 22.83 20.17 -6.26
N PHE A 528 22.23 20.97 -7.15
CA PHE A 528 21.38 20.46 -8.23
C PHE A 528 22.17 19.58 -9.20
N GLU A 529 23.40 19.97 -9.54
CA GLU A 529 24.30 19.20 -10.40
C GLU A 529 24.64 17.84 -9.78
N LYS A 530 24.93 17.80 -8.48
CA LYS A 530 25.22 16.57 -7.73
C LYS A 530 24.01 15.64 -7.70
N ARG A 531 22.82 16.18 -7.38
CA ARG A 531 21.58 15.39 -7.23
C ARG A 531 21.04 14.85 -8.54
N THR A 532 21.15 15.60 -9.63
CA THR A 532 20.63 15.18 -10.94
C THR A 532 21.67 14.47 -11.80
N ARG A 533 22.82 14.06 -11.24
CA ARG A 533 23.93 13.45 -12.00
C ARG A 533 23.53 12.19 -12.76
N TRP A 534 22.59 11.43 -12.24
CA TRP A 534 22.00 10.25 -12.89
C TRP A 534 21.36 10.56 -14.25
N ALA A 535 20.88 11.79 -14.45
CA ALA A 535 20.27 12.25 -15.70
C ALA A 535 21.30 12.76 -16.73
N ASN A 536 22.60 12.54 -16.52
CA ASN A 536 23.64 13.08 -17.39
C ASN A 536 23.73 12.32 -18.73
N ARG A 537 23.73 13.08 -19.84
CA ARG A 537 24.02 12.55 -21.18
C ARG A 537 25.53 12.42 -21.35
N ASN A 538 26.06 11.23 -21.60
CA ASN A 538 27.42 11.11 -22.12
C ASN A 538 27.43 11.42 -23.62
N ASP A 539 28.57 11.88 -24.15
CA ASP A 539 28.79 12.27 -25.56
C ASP A 539 28.46 11.17 -26.60
N ASN A 540 28.21 9.92 -26.18
CA ASN A 540 27.81 8.80 -27.01
C ASN A 540 26.30 8.47 -26.97
N GLY A 541 25.45 9.33 -26.39
CA GLY A 541 24.01 9.09 -26.26
C GLY A 541 23.64 7.97 -25.28
N THR A 542 24.56 7.61 -24.39
CA THR A 542 24.34 6.64 -23.30
C THR A 542 24.39 7.37 -21.96
N TYR A 543 23.44 7.07 -21.08
CA TYR A 543 23.31 7.69 -19.77
C TYR A 543 24.28 7.01 -18.79
N GLY A 544 24.95 7.79 -17.93
CA GLY A 544 25.94 7.29 -16.99
C GLY A 544 25.31 6.57 -15.80
N ALA A 545 25.86 5.41 -15.43
CA ALA A 545 25.55 4.68 -14.20
C ALA A 545 26.15 5.39 -12.97
#